data_AF-A0A1E3YJG5-F1
#
_entry.id   AF-A0A1E3YJG5-F1
#
_cell.length_a   1.000
_cell.length_b   1.000
_cell.length_c   1.000
_cell.angle_alpha   90.00
_cell.angle_beta   90.00
_cell.angle_gamma   90.00
#
_symmetry.space_group_name_H-M   'P 1'
#
loop_
_entity.id
_entity.type
_entity.pdbx_description
1 polymer ?
#
loop_
_entity_poly.entity_id
_entity_poly.type
_entity_poly.pdbx_seq_one_letter_code
_entity_poly.pdbx_strand_id
1 'polypeptide(L)' 'MSSHRFTVGQMVRLVTTKGLSPAAAVTYTIEAPMPAYRNSPQYRLWNPELRQGRVALERDLEPVGSA' A
#
# COMPACT_ATOMS: atom_id res chain seq x y z
N MET A 1 -16.72 -10.52 6.39
CA MET A 1 -15.28 -10.87 6.50
C MET A 1 -14.52 -9.86 5.65
N SER A 2 -13.76 -8.96 6.27
CA SER A 2 -12.92 -8.02 5.53
C SER A 2 -11.73 -8.81 4.99
N SER A 3 -11.89 -9.39 3.81
CA SER A 3 -10.83 -10.14 3.13
C SER A 3 -9.79 -9.15 2.65
N HIS A 4 -8.67 -9.08 3.36
CA HIS A 4 -7.50 -8.34 2.92
C HIS A 4 -7.04 -8.90 1.56
N ARG A 5 -7.12 -8.09 0.49
CA ARG A 5 -6.68 -8.48 -0.86
C ARG A 5 -5.17 -8.63 -0.98
N PHE A 6 -4.40 -7.89 -0.19
CA PHE A 6 -2.94 -7.90 -0.22
C PHE A 6 -2.36 -8.69 0.96
N THR A 7 -1.23 -9.36 0.70
CA THR A 7 -0.50 -10.16 1.70
C THR A 7 0.70 -9.41 2.25
N VAL A 8 1.10 -9.71 3.49
CA VAL A 8 2.36 -9.18 4.07
C VAL A 8 3.54 -9.68 3.24
N GLY A 9 4.45 -8.78 2.88
CA GLY A 9 5.58 -9.03 1.97
C GLY A 9 5.26 -8.74 0.50
N GLN A 10 4.00 -8.46 0.15
CA GLN A 10 3.63 -8.15 -1.24
C GLN A 10 4.04 -6.73 -1.62
N MET A 11 4.62 -6.59 -2.82
CA MET A 11 4.89 -5.28 -3.40
C MET A 11 3.62 -4.68 -3.99
N VAL A 12 3.31 -3.45 -3.59
CA VAL A 12 2.17 -2.67 -4.04
C VAL A 12 2.63 -1.28 -4.43
N ARG A 13 1.93 -0.66 -5.38
CA ARG A 13 2.12 0.72 -5.76
C ARG A 13 1.01 1.58 -5.20
N LEU A 14 1.38 2.78 -4.77
CA LEU A 14 0.40 3.80 -4.39
C LEU A 14 -0.14 4.46 -5.66
N VAL A 15 -1.44 4.29 -5.93
CA VAL A 15 -2.10 4.90 -7.10
C VAL A 15 -2.57 6.31 -6.78
N THR A 16 -2.87 6.56 -5.50
CA THR A 16 -3.36 7.86 -5.03
C THR A 16 -2.19 8.83 -4.91
N THR A 17 -1.82 9.41 -6.06
CA THR A 17 -0.74 10.39 -6.24
C THR A 17 -1.18 11.84 -6.00
N LYS A 18 -2.38 12.08 -5.44
CA LYS A 18 -2.80 13.45 -5.06
C LYS A 18 -1.80 14.03 -4.05
N GLY A 19 -0.90 14.89 -4.54
CA GLY A 19 0.18 15.51 -3.77
C GLY A 19 1.51 14.76 -3.74
N LEU A 20 1.67 13.66 -4.49
CA LEU A 20 2.95 12.94 -4.62
C LEU A 20 3.58 13.24 -5.98
N SER A 21 4.83 13.69 -5.96
CA SER A 21 5.64 13.87 -7.16
C SER A 21 5.76 12.54 -7.92
N PRO A 22 5.73 12.53 -9.27
CA PRO A 22 5.89 11.31 -10.08
C PRO A 22 7.17 10.50 -9.79
N ALA A 23 8.16 11.14 -9.17
CA ALA A 23 9.46 10.57 -8.80
C ALA A 23 9.51 9.99 -7.37
N ALA A 24 8.50 10.21 -6.52
CA ALA A 24 8.49 9.67 -5.16
C ALA A 24 8.12 8.18 -5.24
N ALA A 25 9.10 7.32 -4.93
CA ALA A 25 9.06 5.86 -5.01
C ALA A 25 7.63 5.28 -4.94
N VAL A 26 7.17 4.86 -6.11
CA VAL A 26 5.79 4.49 -6.41
C VAL A 26 5.43 3.16 -5.76
N THR A 27 6.42 2.39 -5.33
CA THR A 27 6.31 1.01 -4.83
C THR A 27 6.66 0.92 -3.34
N TYR A 28 5.84 0.17 -2.62
CA TYR A 28 5.97 -0.14 -1.20
C TYR A 28 5.74 -1.63 -0.98
N THR A 29 6.22 -2.16 0.14
CA THR A 29 5.92 -3.52 0.57
C THR A 29 4.88 -3.50 1.67
N ILE A 30 3.88 -4.37 1.61
CA ILE A 30 2.91 -4.53 2.70
C ILE A 30 3.65 -5.09 3.92
N GLU A 31 3.70 -4.32 4.99
CA GLU A 31 4.32 -4.73 6.26
C GLU A 31 3.31 -5.41 7.18
N ALA A 32 2.09 -4.89 7.24
CA ALA A 32 1.03 -5.44 8.09
C ALA A 32 -0.37 -5.04 7.61
N PRO A 33 -1.37 -5.93 7.75
CA PRO A 33 -2.78 -5.56 7.61
C PRO A 33 -3.23 -4.71 8.81
N MET A 34 -4.08 -3.72 8.56
CA MET A 34 -4.63 -2.81 9.57
C MET A 34 -6.16 -2.85 9.57
N PRO A 35 -6.81 -2.48 10.70
CA PRO A 35 -8.27 -2.44 10.76
C PRO A 35 -8.85 -1.54 9.66
N ALA A 36 -9.97 -1.98 9.09
CA ALA A 36 -10.63 -1.27 8.01
C ALA A 36 -11.08 0.12 8.48
N TYR A 37 -10.83 1.13 7.66
CA TYR A 37 -11.31 2.48 7.88
C TYR A 37 -12.36 2.83 6.82
N ARG A 38 -13.54 3.27 7.26
CA ARG A 38 -14.68 3.58 6.38
C ARG A 38 -14.99 2.45 5.40
N ASN A 39 -15.13 1.22 5.92
CA ASN A 39 -15.40 0.00 5.15
C ASN A 39 -14.32 -0.42 4.13
N SER A 40 -13.13 0.18 4.16
CA SER A 40 -12.01 -0.22 3.31
C SER A 40 -10.84 -0.75 4.16
N PRO A 41 -10.30 -1.95 3.88
CA PRO A 41 -9.12 -2.45 4.57
C PRO A 41 -7.95 -1.48 4.44
N GLN A 42 -7.14 -1.38 5.49
CA GLN A 42 -5.91 -0.59 5.48
C GLN A 42 -4.70 -1.50 5.53
N TYR A 43 -3.58 -0.98 5.03
CA TYR A 43 -2.30 -1.64 5.12
C TYR A 43 -1.24 -0.66 5.58
N ARG A 44 -0.36 -1.17 6.45
CA ARG A 44 0.92 -0.55 6.71
C ARG A 44 1.87 -0.94 5.58
N LEU A 45 2.47 0.07 5.00
CA LEU A 45 3.39 0.01 3.89
C LEU A 45 4.78 0.37 4.37
N TRP A 46 5.78 -0.33 3.88
CA TRP A 46 7.18 -0.06 4.14
C TRP A 46 7.92 0.15 2.82
N ASN A 47 8.62 1.27 2.72
CA ASN A 47 9.56 1.50 1.63
C ASN A 47 11.00 1.29 2.16
N PRO A 48 11.69 0.23 1.74
CA PRO A 48 13.07 -0.02 2.19
C PRO A 48 14.08 0.96 1.58
N GLU A 49 13.82 1.49 0.38
CA GLU A 49 14.70 2.45 -0.31
C GLU A 49 14.71 3.81 0.41
N LEU A 50 13.53 4.28 0.81
CA LEU A 50 13.35 5.54 1.54
C LEU A 50 13.41 5.37 3.06
N ARG A 51 13.43 4.11 3.56
CA ARG A 51 13.29 3.75 4.98
C ARG A 51 12.09 4.43 5.65
N GLN A 52 10.97 4.48 4.94
CA GLN A 52 9.77 5.19 5.35
C GLN A 52 8.57 4.24 5.44
N GLY A 53 7.85 4.34 6.56
CA GLY A 53 6.56 3.68 6.75
C GLY A 53 5.41 4.60 6.35
N ARG A 54 4.38 4.03 5.73
CA ARG A 54 3.14 4.74 5.36
C ARG A 54 1.92 3.88 5.64
N VAL A 55 0.76 4.49 5.81
CA VAL A 55 -0.52 3.78 5.86
C VAL A 55 -1.36 4.20 4.65
N ALA A 56 -1.97 3.23 3.99
CA ALA A 56 -2.85 3.46 2.85
C ALA A 56 -4.03 2.48 2.88
N LEU A 57 -5.10 2.86 2.18
CA LEU A 57 -6.29 2.02 2.02
C LEU A 57 -6.07 1.06 0.85
N GLU A 58 -6.69 -0.11 0.92
CA GLU A 58 -6.64 -1.11 -0.15
C GLU A 58 -7.00 -0.56 -1.52
N ARG A 59 -8.01 0.33 -1.57
CA ARG A 59 -8.50 0.96 -2.80
C ARG A 59 -7.49 1.90 -3.46
N ASP A 60 -6.53 2.39 -2.69
CA ASP A 60 -5.50 3.34 -3.12
C ASP A 60 -4.19 2.61 -3.50
N LEU A 61 -4.22 1.27 -3.49
CA LEU A 61 -3.09 0.39 -3.75
C LEU A 61 -3.36 -0.49 -4.96
N GLU A 62 -2.32 -0.69 -5.76
CA GLU A 62 -2.31 -1.65 -6.86
C GLU A 62 -1.15 -2.63 -6.69
N PRO A 63 -1.31 -3.92 -7.02
CA PRO A 63 -0.20 -4.86 -6.97
C PRO A 63 0.88 -4.48 -8.00
N VAL A 64 2.14 -4.50 -7.59
CA VAL A 64 3.27 -4.41 -8.53
C VAL A 64 3.66 -5.84 -8.88
N GLY A 65 3.34 -6.25 -10.11
CA GLY A 65 3.72 -7.58 -10.62
C GLY A 65 2.59 -8.61 -10.71
N SER A 66 1.38 -8.23 -11.12
CA SER A 66 0.46 -9.20 -11.73
C SER A 66 0.51 -9.04 -13.25
N ALA A 67 1.24 -9.95 -13.90
CA ALA A 67 1.16 -10.23 -15.32
C ALA A 67 -0.20 -10.86 -15.67
#